data_AF-A0A820EGV0-F1
#
_entry.id   AF-A0A820EGV0-F1
#
_cell.length_a   1.000
_cell.length_b   1.000
_cell.length_c   1.000
_cell.angle_alpha   90.00
_cell.angle_beta   90.00
_cell.angle_gamma   90.00
#
_symmetry.space_group_name_H-M   'P 1'
#
loop_
_entity.id
_entity.type
_entity.pdbx_description
1 polymer ?
#
loop_
_entity_poly.entity_id
_entity_poly.type
_entity_poly.pdbx_seq_one_letter_code
_entity_poly.pdbx_strand_id
1 'polypeptide(L)'
;MSESSHLSTSERIEIVKWYAMYQNRGEVARQFQQCYDRTSATRKNILNLVRKFDETGSVEDEPRSVSTDENKERLRAAFEESPATSLRRASLDLILFKSSLQRIMKKLGLKPYRP
;
A
#
# COMPACT_ATOMS: atom_id res chain seq x y z
N MET A 1 -24.98 -5.85 10.70
CA MET A 1 -23.83 -6.75 10.49
C MET A 1 -22.99 -6.11 9.39
N SER A 2 -21.93 -5.39 9.74
CA SER A 2 -21.10 -4.70 8.73
C SER A 2 -20.08 -5.68 8.18
N GLU A 3 -20.44 -6.35 7.08
CA GLU A 3 -19.49 -7.13 6.29
C GLU A 3 -18.37 -6.22 5.81
N SER A 4 -17.14 -6.74 5.90
CA SER A 4 -15.92 -5.98 5.66
C SER A 4 -15.93 -5.36 4.25
N SER A 5 -15.92 -4.02 4.20
CA SER A 5 -15.98 -3.19 2.98
C SER A 5 -14.68 -3.22 2.14
N HIS A 6 -13.92 -4.30 2.24
CA HIS A 6 -12.61 -4.43 1.61
C HIS A 6 -12.69 -5.33 0.38
N LEU A 7 -12.31 -4.78 -0.77
CA LEU A 7 -12.18 -5.53 -2.02
C LEU A 7 -10.92 -6.38 -1.99
N SER A 8 -11.09 -7.68 -2.21
CA SER A 8 -9.99 -8.61 -2.47
C SER A 8 -9.28 -8.28 -3.79
N THR A 9 -8.04 -8.77 -3.97
CA THR A 9 -7.29 -8.55 -5.22
C THR A 9 -8.05 -9.08 -6.43
N SER A 10 -8.65 -10.28 -6.33
CA SER A 10 -9.45 -10.86 -7.43
C SER A 10 -10.65 -10.00 -7.79
N GLU A 11 -11.38 -9.48 -6.79
CA GLU A 11 -12.50 -8.56 -7.01
C GLU A 11 -12.07 -7.27 -7.70
N ARG A 12 -10.90 -6.74 -7.36
CA ARG A 12 -10.34 -5.55 -8.02
C ARG A 12 -10.00 -5.81 -9.47
N ILE A 13 -9.42 -6.97 -9.77
CA ILE A 13 -9.12 -7.39 -11.15
C ILE A 13 -10.40 -7.40 -11.97
N GLU A 14 -11.48 -8.02 -11.46
CA GLU A 14 -12.75 -8.07 -12.18
C GLU A 14 -13.36 -6.67 -12.37
N ILE A 15 -13.28 -5.79 -11.37
CA ILE A 15 -13.73 -4.40 -11.50
C ILE A 15 -12.99 -3.68 -12.64
N VAL A 16 -11.66 -3.83 -12.74
CA VAL A 16 -10.87 -3.22 -13.81
C VAL A 16 -11.27 -3.79 -15.18
N LYS A 17 -11.44 -5.11 -15.29
CA LYS A 17 -11.89 -5.76 -16.53
C LYS A 17 -13.27 -5.28 -16.97
N TRP A 18 -14.24 -5.23 -16.05
CA TRP A 18 -15.58 -4.72 -16.36
C TRP A 18 -15.54 -3.24 -16.73
N TYR A 19 -14.71 -2.44 -16.08
CA TYR A 19 -14.58 -1.04 -16.46
C TYR A 19 -13.98 -0.87 -17.86
N ALA A 20 -13.00 -1.69 -18.24
CA ALA A 20 -12.47 -1.70 -19.61
C ALA A 20 -13.55 -2.07 -20.64
N MET A 21 -14.47 -2.98 -20.29
CA MET A 21 -15.57 -3.41 -21.17
C MET A 21 -16.69 -2.37 -21.30
N TYR A 22 -17.16 -1.80 -20.18
CA TYR A 22 -18.35 -0.96 -20.16
C TYR A 22 -18.06 0.54 -20.15
N GLN A 23 -16.85 0.93 -19.71
CA GLN A 23 -16.45 2.33 -19.43
C GLN A 23 -17.43 3.11 -18.53
N ASN A 24 -18.30 2.40 -17.81
CA ASN A 24 -19.39 2.96 -17.03
C ASN A 24 -19.39 2.42 -15.61
N ARG A 25 -19.15 3.31 -14.64
CA ARG A 25 -19.07 2.99 -13.20
C ARG A 25 -20.39 2.42 -12.64
N GLY A 26 -21.53 2.80 -13.20
CA GLY A 26 -22.84 2.30 -12.79
C GLY A 26 -23.05 0.83 -13.20
N GLU A 27 -22.70 0.49 -14.44
CA GLU A 27 -22.75 -0.88 -14.94
C GLU A 27 -21.79 -1.80 -14.18
N VAL A 28 -20.56 -1.33 -13.93
CA VAL A 28 -19.58 -2.08 -13.13
C VAL A 28 -20.08 -2.33 -11.70
N ALA A 29 -20.70 -1.34 -11.05
CA ALA A 29 -21.29 -1.54 -9.73
C ALA A 29 -22.46 -2.53 -9.74
N ARG A 30 -23.29 -2.50 -10.80
CA ARG A 30 -24.39 -3.47 -10.97
C ARG A 30 -23.86 -4.89 -11.16
N GLN A 31 -22.87 -5.07 -12.03
CA GLN A 31 -22.22 -6.36 -12.25
C GLN A 31 -21.57 -6.89 -10.99
N PHE A 32 -20.88 -6.03 -10.24
CA PHE A 32 -20.30 -6.40 -8.96
C PHE A 32 -21.36 -6.94 -7.99
N GLN A 33 -22.50 -6.24 -7.85
CA GLN A 33 -23.57 -6.67 -6.98
C GLN A 33 -24.19 -8.00 -7.44
N GLN A 34 -24.32 -8.22 -8.75
CA GLN A 34 -24.83 -9.48 -9.31
C GLN A 34 -23.89 -10.66 -9.06
N CYS A 35 -22.57 -10.46 -9.13
CA CYS A 35 -21.59 -11.53 -8.96
C CYS A 35 -21.29 -11.87 -7.50
N TYR A 36 -21.31 -10.89 -6.60
CA TYR A 36 -20.83 -11.05 -5.21
C TYR A 36 -21.91 -10.88 -4.14
N ASP A 37 -23.17 -10.62 -4.54
CA ASP A 37 -24.34 -10.43 -3.67
C ASP A 37 -24.11 -9.44 -2.50
N ARG A 38 -23.24 -8.43 -2.70
CA ARG A 38 -22.89 -7.45 -1.67
C ARG A 38 -22.61 -6.05 -2.22
N THR A 39 -22.95 -5.04 -1.42
CA THR A 39 -22.75 -3.60 -1.71
C THR A 39 -21.31 -3.16 -1.43
N SER A 40 -20.33 -3.68 -2.17
CA SER A 40 -18.91 -3.41 -1.85
C SER A 40 -18.30 -2.24 -2.64
N ALA A 41 -18.65 -2.07 -3.92
CA ALA A 41 -17.95 -1.13 -4.80
C ALA A 41 -18.74 0.18 -5.02
N THR A 42 -18.42 1.23 -4.25
CA THR A 42 -18.93 2.57 -4.57
C THR A 42 -18.34 3.03 -5.92
N ARG A 43 -19.11 3.83 -6.68
CA ARG A 43 -18.64 4.40 -7.96
C ARG A 43 -17.32 5.18 -7.82
N LYS A 44 -17.08 5.77 -6.65
CA LYS A 44 -15.82 6.46 -6.31
C LYS A 44 -14.67 5.46 -6.18
N ASN A 45 -14.87 4.36 -5.45
CA ASN A 45 -13.84 3.32 -5.30
C ASN A 45 -13.48 2.67 -6.65
N ILE A 46 -14.47 2.40 -7.50
CA ILE A 46 -14.25 1.89 -8.87
C ILE A 46 -13.33 2.84 -9.65
N LEU A 47 -13.64 4.14 -9.66
CA LEU A 47 -12.85 5.13 -10.38
C LEU A 47 -11.42 5.25 -9.83
N ASN A 48 -11.27 5.29 -8.51
CA ASN A 48 -9.96 5.37 -7.88
C ASN A 48 -9.09 4.15 -8.20
N LEU A 49 -9.70 2.95 -8.19
CA LEU A 49 -9.00 1.72 -8.54
C LEU A 49 -8.54 1.71 -10.00
N VAL A 50 -9.43 2.12 -10.93
CA VAL A 50 -9.08 2.20 -12.35
C VAL A 50 -7.98 3.22 -12.59
N ARG A 51 -8.07 4.42 -12.01
CA ARG A 51 -7.02 5.44 -12.14
C ARG A 51 -5.68 4.94 -11.61
N LYS A 52 -5.68 4.30 -10.44
CA LYS A 52 -4.47 3.67 -9.90
C LYS A 52 -3.89 2.64 -10.87
N PHE A 53 -4.75 1.81 -11.45
CA PHE A 53 -4.33 0.81 -12.42
C PHE A 53 -3.76 1.45 -13.69
N ASP A 54 -4.39 2.51 -14.21
CA ASP A 54 -3.88 3.24 -15.38
C ASP A 54 -2.52 3.91 -15.11
N GLU A 55 -2.31 4.42 -13.89
CA GLU A 55 -1.07 5.09 -13.46
C GLU A 55 0.08 4.10 -13.16
N THR A 56 -0.22 2.95 -12.56
CA THR A 56 0.80 2.06 -11.97
C THR A 56 0.82 0.65 -12.55
N GLY A 57 -0.22 0.25 -13.29
CA GLY A 57 -0.45 -1.12 -13.75
C GLY A 57 -0.84 -2.10 -12.64
N SER A 58 -1.01 -1.65 -11.38
CA SER A 58 -1.26 -2.51 -10.23
C SER A 58 -2.64 -2.31 -9.61
N VAL A 59 -3.25 -3.42 -9.19
CA VAL A 59 -4.50 -3.46 -8.39
C VAL A 59 -4.25 -3.73 -6.90
N GLU A 60 -3.00 -3.98 -6.52
CA GLU A 60 -2.65 -4.30 -5.15
C GLU A 60 -2.88 -3.12 -4.22
N ASP A 61 -3.15 -3.40 -2.95
CA ASP A 61 -3.15 -2.36 -1.94
C ASP A 61 -1.75 -1.80 -1.75
N GLU A 62 -1.67 -0.48 -1.62
CA GLU A 62 -0.45 0.12 -1.13
C GLU A 62 -0.22 -0.25 0.34
N PRO A 63 1.03 -0.48 0.73
CA PRO A 63 1.36 -0.74 2.11
C PRO A 63 0.98 0.49 2.95
N ARG A 64 -0.01 0.32 3.84
CA ARG A 64 -0.46 1.38 4.77
C ARG A 64 0.63 1.79 5.78
N SER A 65 1.75 1.07 5.81
CA SER A 65 2.85 1.26 6.73
C SER A 65 4.15 1.40 5.97
N VAL A 66 4.91 2.41 6.35
CA VAL A 66 6.29 2.66 5.91
C VAL A 66 7.25 1.52 6.32
N SER A 67 6.84 0.64 7.24
CA SER A 67 7.63 -0.52 7.68
C SER A 67 7.57 -1.70 6.69
N THR A 68 7.70 -1.42 5.40
CA THR A 68 7.81 -2.44 4.33
C THR A 68 9.11 -3.23 4.47
N ASP A 69 9.16 -4.42 3.87
CA ASP A 69 10.39 -5.23 3.88
C ASP A 69 11.52 -4.55 3.10
N GLU A 70 11.18 -3.87 2.01
CA GLU A 70 12.13 -3.02 1.28
C GLU A 70 12.75 -1.94 2.18
N ASN A 71 11.94 -1.21 2.95
CA ASN A 71 12.46 -0.16 3.85
C ASN A 71 13.26 -0.75 5.02
N LYS A 72 12.94 -1.97 5.48
CA LYS A 72 13.76 -2.68 6.47
C LYS A 72 15.13 -3.03 5.88
N GLU A 73 15.17 -3.49 4.64
CA GLU A 73 16.41 -3.91 3.98
C GLU A 73 17.31 -2.71 3.69
N ARG A 74 16.75 -1.62 3.15
CA ARG A 74 17.46 -0.35 2.98
C ARG A 74 18.04 0.17 4.30
N LEU A 75 17.28 0.01 5.39
CA LEU A 75 17.73 0.40 6.71
C LEU A 75 18.84 -0.49 7.25
N ARG A 76 18.77 -1.82 7.05
CA ARG A 76 19.86 -2.73 7.40
C ARG A 76 21.14 -2.38 6.66
N ALA A 77 21.06 -2.26 5.34
CA ALA A 77 22.20 -1.93 4.49
C ALA A 77 22.89 -0.62 4.94
N ALA A 78 22.10 0.43 5.24
CA ALA A 78 22.65 1.69 5.72
C ALA A 78 23.40 1.58 7.06
N PHE A 79 22.91 0.75 7.98
CA PHE A 79 23.55 0.55 9.29
C PHE A 79 24.67 -0.51 9.26
N GLU A 80 24.67 -1.42 8.29
CA GLU A 80 25.80 -2.32 8.03
C GLU A 80 26.98 -1.56 7.42
N GLU A 81 26.72 -0.66 6.46
CA GLU A 81 27.73 0.19 5.84
C GLU A 81 28.30 1.20 6.85
N SER A 82 27.45 1.81 7.66
CA SER A 82 27.88 2.81 8.64
C SER A 82 27.15 2.68 9.99
N PRO A 83 27.63 1.81 10.89
CA PRO A 83 26.99 1.54 12.19
C PRO A 83 26.87 2.77 13.11
N ALA A 84 27.75 3.77 12.93
CA ALA A 84 27.76 5.01 13.69
C ALA A 84 26.80 6.09 13.15
N THR A 85 26.01 5.78 12.11
CA THR A 85 25.09 6.75 11.52
C THR A 85 23.99 7.13 12.51
N SER A 86 23.84 8.44 12.74
CA SER A 86 22.76 8.96 13.58
C SER A 86 21.39 8.73 12.94
N LEU A 87 20.37 8.54 13.76
CA LEU A 87 18.99 8.39 13.32
C LEU A 87 18.50 9.57 12.45
N ARG A 88 19.01 10.78 12.72
CA ARG A 88 18.68 11.98 11.95
C ARG A 88 19.26 11.91 10.53
N ARG A 89 20.50 11.45 10.39
CA ARG A 89 21.15 11.31 9.09
C ARG A 89 20.49 10.21 8.26
N ALA A 90 20.28 9.02 8.84
CA ALA A 90 19.57 7.93 8.18
C ALA A 90 18.14 8.32 7.73
N SER A 91 17.46 9.17 8.50
CA SER A 91 16.12 9.68 8.14
C SER A 91 16.15 10.54 6.87
N LEU A 92 17.20 11.35 6.68
CA LEU A 92 17.38 12.16 5.48
C LEU A 92 17.78 11.28 4.29
N ASP A 93 18.75 10.39 4.50
CA ASP A 93 19.29 9.54 3.43
C ASP A 93 18.25 8.56 2.87
N LEU A 94 17.41 8.00 3.74
CA LEU A 94 16.34 7.07 3.36
C LEU A 94 15.00 7.75 3.03
N ILE A 95 14.90 9.07 3.21
CA ILE A 95 13.66 9.86 3.04
C ILE A 95 12.51 9.26 3.87
N LEU A 96 12.81 8.83 5.09
CA LEU A 96 11.84 8.26 6.03
C LEU A 96 11.74 9.12 7.28
N PHE A 97 10.53 9.31 7.81
CA PHE A 97 10.36 10.01 9.07
C PHE A 97 11.10 9.31 10.21
N LYS A 98 11.80 10.09 11.05
CA LYS A 98 12.58 9.62 12.19
C LYS A 98 11.81 8.66 13.11
N SER A 99 10.53 8.95 13.38
CA SER A 99 9.66 8.11 14.21
C SER A 99 9.36 6.74 13.57
N SER A 100 9.11 6.71 12.26
CA SER A 100 8.96 5.47 11.50
C SER A 100 10.24 4.65 11.50
N LEU A 101 11.38 5.31 11.27
CA LEU A 101 12.70 4.70 11.22
C LEU A 101 13.06 4.08 12.59
N GLN A 102 12.81 4.80 13.69
CA GLN A 102 12.97 4.27 15.06
C GLN A 102 12.11 3.02 15.31
N ARG A 103 10.86 3.01 14.83
CA ARG A 103 9.97 1.85 14.95
C ARG A 103 10.48 0.65 14.13
N ILE A 104 10.99 0.89 12.93
CA ILE A 104 11.57 -0.16 12.09
C ILE A 104 12.84 -0.72 12.74
N MET A 105 13.75 0.14 13.22
CA MET A 105 14.96 -0.29 13.95
C MET A 105 14.63 -1.17 15.15
N LYS A 106 13.63 -0.77 15.96
CA LYS A 106 13.20 -1.56 17.12
C LYS A 106 12.73 -2.96 16.72
N LYS A 107 12.03 -3.11 15.59
CA LYS A 107 11.61 -4.42 15.08
C LYS A 107 12.80 -5.26 14.57
N LEU A 108 13.82 -4.61 14.04
CA LEU A 108 15.03 -5.24 13.53
C LEU A 108 16.07 -5.54 14.63
N GLY A 109 15.84 -5.11 15.87
CA GLY A 109 16.80 -5.25 16.96
C GLY A 109 18.02 -4.33 16.83
N LEU A 110 17.99 -3.35 15.92
CA LEU A 110 19.10 -2.41 15.70
C LEU A 110 19.09 -1.33 16.79
N LYS A 111 20.27 -0.99 17.31
CA LYS A 111 20.44 0.08 18.31
C LYS A 111 20.85 1.40 17.62
N PRO A 112 20.14 2.51 17.84
CA PRO A 112 20.56 3.80 17.33
C PRO A 112 21.90 4.22 17.92
N TYR A 113 22.79 4.77 17.10
CA TYR A 113 23.98 5.45 17.59
C TYR A 113 23.57 6.67 18.43
N ARG A 114 24.10 6.74 19.66
CA ARG A 114 23.95 7.87 20.59
C ARG A 114 25.34 8.50 20.73
N PRO A 115 25.57 9.69 20.17
CA PRO A 115 26.81 10.42 20.39
C PRO A 115 26.95 10.82 21.86
#